data_AF-A0A9P4PCS5-F1
#
_entry.id   AF-A0A9P4PCS5-F1
#
_cell.length_a   1.000
_cell.length_b   1.000
_cell.length_c   1.000
_cell.angle_alpha   90.00
_cell.angle_beta   90.00
_cell.angle_gamma   90.00
#
_symmetry.space_group_name_H-M   'P 1'
#
loop_
_entity.id
_entity.type
_entity.pdbx_description
1 polymer ?
#
loop_
_entity_poly.entity_id
_entity_poly.type
_entity_poly.pdbx_seq_one_letter_code
_entity_poly.pdbx_strand_id
1 'polypeptide(L)'
;MVLIKKICAPQDVQATLTVRLTTASPTVSLSSLRTSSSEPILEFHIYIRCNSSKQPTRPITISTQGTIFDDSHRPEDGHMDNLALGMLGGGLTCATEAGLKRISFGYFKIHRARQDNGNALDLRDRPDAAFLTIPAQDTGDEVVVKHTLTSERLFAYADGRNVDDLLVGERYKAHLSDGYVGATWWRWGGLEDELKNKKLHPSTKKTIGRWGGEESDIGKLEKKGWVFGENRAQLVFEVEEGGGSCEIGIIE
;
A
#
# COMPACT_ATOMS: atom_id res chain seq x y z
N MET A 1 7.75 7.97 -2.35
CA MET A 1 8.49 7.52 -1.14
C MET A 1 8.92 6.09 -1.40
N VAL A 2 10.12 5.66 -1.01
CA VAL A 2 10.52 4.25 -1.12
C VAL A 2 10.82 3.75 0.29
N LEU A 3 10.20 2.65 0.68
CA LEU A 3 10.41 2.02 1.98
C LEU A 3 11.76 1.33 1.99
N ILE A 4 12.64 1.75 2.90
CA ILE A 4 13.89 1.06 3.18
C ILE A 4 13.58 -0.05 4.18
N LYS A 5 13.51 -1.29 3.69
CA LYS A 5 13.36 -2.48 4.53
C LYS A 5 14.66 -2.70 5.31
N LYS A 6 14.58 -2.60 6.64
CA LYS A 6 15.72 -2.88 7.52
C LYS A 6 15.74 -4.37 7.84
N ILE A 7 16.91 -4.98 7.72
CA ILE A 7 17.11 -6.39 8.06
C ILE A 7 16.99 -6.56 9.58
N CYS A 8 16.24 -7.56 9.99
CA CYS A 8 16.08 -7.98 11.38
C CYS A 8 16.57 -9.43 11.50
N ALA A 9 17.19 -9.77 12.62
CA ALA A 9 17.53 -11.16 12.86
C ALA A 9 16.24 -11.99 12.95
N PRO A 10 16.19 -13.23 12.42
CA PRO A 10 14.96 -14.03 12.38
C PRO A 10 14.28 -14.18 13.74
N GLN A 11 15.06 -14.32 14.82
CA GLN A 11 14.57 -14.43 16.20
C GLN A 11 13.89 -13.15 16.72
N ASP A 12 14.22 -11.99 16.15
CA ASP A 12 13.70 -10.68 16.56
C ASP A 12 12.44 -10.28 15.79
N VAL A 13 12.10 -11.00 14.72
CA VAL A 13 10.83 -10.84 13.98
C VAL A 13 9.66 -11.03 14.94
N GLN A 14 8.69 -10.14 14.85
CA GLN A 14 7.50 -10.13 15.69
C GLN A 14 6.28 -10.63 14.92
N ALA A 15 6.19 -10.28 13.64
CA ALA A 15 5.19 -10.81 12.72
C ALA A 15 5.69 -10.81 11.27
N THR A 16 5.14 -11.73 10.48
CA THR A 16 5.30 -11.80 9.04
C THR A 16 3.92 -11.71 8.39
N LEU A 17 3.77 -10.71 7.51
CA LEU A 17 2.59 -10.49 6.70
C LEU A 17 2.84 -11.01 5.29
N THR A 18 1.93 -11.82 4.78
CA THR A 18 1.96 -12.28 3.39
C THR A 18 1.10 -11.36 2.55
N VAL A 19 1.61 -10.98 1.38
CA VAL A 19 0.98 -10.05 0.44
C VAL A 19 0.82 -10.72 -0.92
N ARG A 20 -0.35 -10.57 -1.53
CA ARG A 20 -0.62 -11.04 -2.90
C ARG A 20 -1.37 -9.99 -3.71
N LEU A 21 -1.02 -9.87 -4.98
CA LEU A 21 -1.72 -9.10 -5.98
C LEU A 21 -2.56 -10.02 -6.86
N THR A 22 -3.84 -9.70 -7.03
CA THR A 22 -4.67 -10.25 -8.12
C THR A 22 -5.42 -9.15 -8.85
N THR A 23 -6.18 -9.53 -9.87
CA THR A 23 -7.12 -8.66 -10.56
C THR A 23 -8.51 -9.29 -10.50
N ALA A 24 -9.54 -8.47 -10.28
CA ALA A 24 -10.93 -8.91 -10.46
C ALA A 24 -11.31 -9.01 -11.95
N SER A 25 -10.58 -8.30 -12.80
CA SER A 25 -10.77 -8.22 -14.25
C SER A 25 -9.53 -8.80 -14.96
N PRO A 26 -9.47 -10.12 -15.20
CA PRO A 26 -8.32 -10.74 -15.89
C PRO A 26 -8.27 -10.41 -17.38
N THR A 27 -9.30 -9.75 -17.91
CA THR A 27 -9.39 -9.32 -19.30
C THR A 27 -9.94 -7.91 -19.41
N VAL A 28 -9.48 -7.17 -20.41
CA VAL A 28 -9.98 -5.84 -20.77
C VAL A 28 -10.40 -5.86 -22.24
N SER A 29 -11.63 -5.42 -22.51
CA SER A 29 -12.18 -5.30 -23.86
C SER A 29 -11.75 -3.99 -24.53
N LEU A 30 -11.33 -4.06 -25.79
CA LEU A 30 -11.03 -2.87 -26.60
C LEU A 30 -12.25 -1.98 -26.77
N SER A 31 -13.45 -2.56 -26.88
CA SER A 31 -14.69 -1.78 -26.96
C SER A 31 -14.93 -0.93 -25.69
N SER A 32 -14.68 -1.50 -24.51
CA SER A 32 -14.75 -0.80 -23.22
C SER A 32 -13.69 0.31 -23.12
N LEU A 33 -12.50 0.10 -23.68
CA LEU A 33 -11.42 1.10 -23.67
C LEU A 33 -11.71 2.29 -24.58
N ARG A 34 -12.39 2.07 -25.72
CA ARG A 34 -12.76 3.13 -26.67
C ARG A 34 -13.91 4.00 -26.17
N THR A 35 -14.71 3.46 -25.26
CA THR A 35 -15.83 4.20 -24.67
C THR A 35 -15.29 4.95 -23.45
N SER A 36 -15.12 6.27 -23.55
CA SER A 36 -14.79 7.09 -22.38
C SER A 36 -15.92 6.95 -21.36
N SER A 37 -15.65 6.21 -20.29
CA SER A 37 -16.58 5.94 -19.20
C SER A 37 -15.88 6.22 -17.88
N SER A 38 -16.64 6.73 -16.91
CA SER A 38 -16.19 6.83 -15.52
C SER A 38 -16.18 5.48 -14.80
N GLU A 39 -16.67 4.42 -15.44
CA GLU A 39 -16.67 3.08 -14.85
C GLU A 39 -15.26 2.45 -14.84
N PRO A 40 -14.90 1.76 -13.74
CA PRO A 40 -13.67 0.98 -13.69
C PRO A 40 -13.63 -0.12 -14.75
N ILE A 41 -12.55 -0.15 -15.53
CA ILE A 41 -12.25 -1.22 -16.49
C ILE A 41 -11.28 -2.26 -15.93
N LEU A 42 -10.54 -1.87 -14.91
CA LEU A 42 -9.51 -2.67 -14.24
C LEU A 42 -9.61 -2.46 -12.75
N GLU A 43 -9.51 -3.55 -12.00
CA GLU A 43 -9.54 -3.55 -10.54
C GLU A 43 -8.46 -4.50 -10.01
N PHE A 44 -7.47 -3.92 -9.33
CA PHE A 44 -6.41 -4.66 -8.65
C PHE A 44 -6.80 -4.89 -7.19
N HIS A 45 -6.59 -6.11 -6.73
CA HIS A 45 -6.80 -6.50 -5.35
C HIS A 45 -5.45 -6.83 -4.70
N ILE A 46 -5.17 -6.16 -3.59
CA ILE A 46 -3.99 -6.38 -2.76
C ILE A 46 -4.44 -7.05 -1.48
N TYR A 47 -4.16 -8.35 -1.38
CA TYR A 47 -4.47 -9.16 -0.23
C TYR A 47 -3.32 -9.08 0.78
N ILE A 48 -3.67 -8.95 2.06
CA ILE A 48 -2.72 -8.97 3.17
C ILE A 48 -3.26 -9.87 4.26
N ARG A 49 -2.44 -10.81 4.72
CA ARG A 49 -2.77 -11.68 5.86
C ARG A 49 -1.59 -11.84 6.80
N CYS A 50 -1.87 -12.11 8.07
CA CYS A 50 -0.84 -12.43 9.05
C CYS A 50 -0.51 -13.92 8.99
N ASN A 51 0.68 -14.27 8.47
CA ASN A 51 1.11 -15.67 8.32
C ASN A 51 1.82 -16.20 9.59
N SER A 52 2.56 -15.33 10.27
CA SER A 52 3.26 -15.67 11.51
C SER A 52 3.26 -14.48 12.47
N SER A 53 3.02 -14.73 13.75
CA SER A 53 2.93 -13.71 14.79
C SER A 53 3.35 -14.28 16.14
N LYS A 54 4.10 -13.49 16.92
CA LYS A 54 4.36 -13.77 18.35
C LYS A 54 3.14 -13.56 19.24
N GLN A 55 2.09 -12.92 18.71
CA GLN A 55 0.83 -12.67 19.39
C GLN A 55 -0.31 -13.10 18.45
N PRO A 56 -0.51 -14.42 18.27
CA PRO A 56 -1.35 -14.96 17.20
C PRO A 56 -2.82 -14.55 17.31
N THR A 57 -3.28 -14.20 18.52
CA THR A 57 -4.66 -13.79 18.81
C THR A 57 -4.87 -12.28 18.74
N ARG A 58 -3.84 -11.49 18.41
CA ARG A 58 -3.92 -10.03 18.37
C ARG A 58 -3.77 -9.52 16.93
N PRO A 59 -4.67 -8.63 16.49
CA PRO A 59 -4.55 -8.01 15.17
C PRO A 59 -3.35 -7.04 15.12
N ILE A 60 -2.96 -6.68 13.90
CA ILE A 60 -1.86 -5.74 13.63
C ILE A 60 -2.41 -4.53 12.91
N THR A 61 -2.18 -3.34 13.44
CA THR A 61 -2.48 -2.08 12.73
C THR A 61 -1.21 -1.51 12.12
N ILE A 62 -1.27 -1.16 10.84
CA ILE A 62 -0.19 -0.48 10.10
C ILE A 62 -0.64 0.90 9.63
N SER A 63 0.30 1.83 9.48
CA SER A 63 0.07 3.02 8.66
C SER A 63 0.32 2.69 7.19
N THR A 64 -0.64 3.02 6.35
CA THR A 64 -0.64 2.72 4.90
C THR A 64 -0.17 3.89 4.05
N GLN A 65 -0.03 5.08 4.63
CA GLN A 65 0.40 6.29 3.95
C GLN A 65 1.60 6.05 3.02
N GLY A 66 1.37 6.25 1.72
CA GLY A 66 2.41 6.14 0.69
C GLY A 66 2.94 4.72 0.45
N THR A 67 2.14 3.71 0.74
CA THR A 67 2.38 2.29 0.44
C THR A 67 1.25 1.77 -0.48
N ILE A 68 1.42 0.58 -1.06
CA ILE A 68 0.40 -0.05 -1.93
C ILE A 68 -0.92 -0.37 -1.19
N PHE A 69 -0.95 -0.21 0.13
CA PHE A 69 -2.10 -0.51 0.99
C PHE A 69 -2.98 0.73 1.27
N ASP A 70 -2.66 1.87 0.68
CA ASP A 70 -3.43 3.10 0.84
C ASP A 70 -4.58 3.15 -0.18
N ASP A 71 -5.82 3.05 0.29
CA ASP A 71 -7.05 3.27 -0.51
C ASP A 71 -7.78 4.56 -0.13
N SER A 72 -7.26 5.31 0.83
CA SER A 72 -7.94 6.45 1.44
C SER A 72 -7.93 7.70 0.57
N HIS A 73 -7.12 7.71 -0.49
CA HIS A 73 -6.85 8.87 -1.33
C HIS A 73 -7.25 8.56 -2.78
N ARG A 74 -8.54 8.73 -3.09
CA ARG A 74 -9.03 8.52 -4.46
C ARG A 74 -8.89 9.79 -5.29
N PRO A 75 -8.60 9.67 -6.61
CA PRO A 75 -8.54 10.82 -7.50
C PRO A 75 -9.83 11.63 -7.55
N GLU A 76 -10.98 10.97 -7.42
CA GLU A 76 -12.31 11.59 -7.38
C GLU A 76 -12.49 12.58 -6.23
N ASP A 77 -11.76 12.40 -5.13
CA ASP A 77 -11.79 13.26 -3.95
C ASP A 77 -10.75 14.39 -4.00
N GLY A 78 -10.11 14.58 -5.17
CA GLY A 78 -9.04 15.58 -5.36
C GLY A 78 -7.69 15.17 -4.78
N HIS A 79 -7.55 13.91 -4.36
CA HIS A 79 -6.29 13.37 -3.87
C HIS A 79 -5.42 12.81 -5.02
N MET A 80 -4.12 12.68 -4.76
CA MET A 80 -3.20 12.10 -5.75
C MET A 80 -3.50 10.62 -5.93
N ASP A 81 -3.59 10.20 -7.18
CA ASP A 81 -3.71 8.78 -7.53
C ASP A 81 -2.49 7.97 -7.05
N ASN A 82 -2.74 7.02 -6.16
CA ASN A 82 -1.73 6.13 -5.60
C ASN A 82 -1.02 5.27 -6.66
N LEU A 83 -1.73 4.81 -7.71
CA LEU A 83 -1.10 4.09 -8.80
C LEU A 83 -0.17 4.99 -9.62
N ALA A 84 -0.48 6.28 -9.71
CA ALA A 84 0.38 7.27 -10.37
C ALA A 84 1.70 7.54 -9.64
N LEU A 85 1.81 7.12 -8.37
CA LEU A 85 3.04 7.20 -7.59
C LEU A 85 4.00 6.02 -7.87
N GLY A 86 3.61 5.10 -8.75
CA GLY A 86 4.43 3.94 -9.16
C GLY A 86 4.36 2.75 -8.20
N MET A 87 3.27 2.62 -7.43
CA MET A 87 3.12 1.53 -6.45
C MET A 87 3.03 0.13 -7.10
N LEU A 88 2.52 0.06 -8.34
CA LEU A 88 2.55 -1.13 -9.20
C LEU A 88 3.72 -1.10 -10.22
N GLY A 89 4.83 -0.49 -9.82
CA GLY A 89 6.06 -0.47 -10.59
C GLY A 89 5.93 0.32 -11.90
N GLY A 90 6.18 -0.34 -13.03
CA GLY A 90 6.17 0.28 -14.37
C GLY A 90 4.78 0.37 -15.01
N GLY A 91 3.71 -0.01 -14.30
CA GLY A 91 2.36 -0.15 -14.86
C GLY A 91 2.15 -1.52 -15.49
N LEU A 92 1.42 -1.56 -16.62
CA LEU A 92 1.19 -2.78 -17.38
C LEU A 92 2.35 -3.04 -18.35
N THR A 93 3.09 -4.12 -18.17
CA THR A 93 4.16 -4.54 -19.10
C THR A 93 3.69 -5.68 -19.98
N CYS A 94 3.81 -5.55 -21.30
CA CYS A 94 3.43 -6.60 -22.24
C CYS A 94 4.28 -7.85 -21.99
N ALA A 95 3.65 -9.03 -21.89
CA ALA A 95 4.31 -10.30 -21.61
C ALA A 95 4.96 -10.90 -22.86
N THR A 96 4.41 -10.65 -24.05
CA THR A 96 4.95 -11.11 -25.34
C THR A 96 6.12 -10.25 -25.81
N GLU A 97 6.06 -8.94 -25.56
CA GLU A 97 7.12 -7.98 -25.86
C GLU A 97 7.72 -7.40 -24.56
N ALA A 98 8.16 -8.32 -23.69
CA ALA A 98 8.65 -8.01 -22.35
C ALA A 98 9.63 -6.82 -22.33
N GLY A 99 9.17 -5.70 -21.77
CA GLY A 99 9.97 -4.49 -21.55
C GLY A 99 9.99 -3.47 -22.68
N LEU A 100 9.54 -3.81 -23.90
CA LEU A 100 9.46 -2.86 -25.03
C LEU A 100 8.11 -2.14 -25.09
N LYS A 101 7.04 -2.86 -24.74
CA LYS A 101 5.68 -2.32 -24.72
C LYS A 101 5.16 -2.27 -23.30
N ARG A 102 4.84 -1.06 -22.83
CA ARG A 102 4.26 -0.82 -21.51
C ARG A 102 3.20 0.26 -21.56
N ILE A 103 2.20 0.16 -20.68
CA ILE A 103 1.25 1.22 -20.36
C ILE A 103 1.61 1.71 -18.96
N SER A 104 2.30 2.84 -18.90
CA SER A 104 2.74 3.42 -17.64
C SER A 104 1.54 3.95 -16.85
N PHE A 105 1.48 3.60 -15.57
CA PHE A 105 0.54 4.22 -14.65
C PHE A 105 1.03 5.56 -14.11
N GLY A 106 2.22 6.03 -14.49
CA GLY A 106 2.86 7.21 -13.93
C GLY A 106 3.95 6.87 -12.91
N TYR A 107 4.78 7.86 -12.57
CA TYR A 107 5.86 7.72 -11.59
C TYR A 107 6.12 9.04 -10.87
N PHE A 108 5.06 9.62 -10.31
CA PHE A 108 5.16 10.91 -9.64
C PHE A 108 5.79 10.80 -8.25
N LYS A 109 6.63 11.78 -7.93
CA LYS A 109 7.17 11.98 -6.59
C LYS A 109 6.49 13.19 -5.96
N ILE A 110 5.68 12.95 -4.93
CA ILE A 110 5.05 14.05 -4.19
C ILE A 110 6.11 14.78 -3.37
N HIS A 111 6.23 16.09 -3.60
CA HIS A 111 6.96 17.00 -2.72
C HIS A 111 5.97 17.58 -1.69
N ARG A 112 5.97 17.04 -0.46
CA ARG A 112 5.09 17.50 0.62
C ARG A 112 5.73 18.66 1.40
N ALA A 113 5.78 19.84 0.80
CA ALA A 113 6.23 21.05 1.48
C ALA A 113 5.06 21.74 2.17
N ARG A 114 5.24 22.11 3.45
CA ARG A 114 4.34 23.00 4.19
C ARG A 114 2.88 22.54 4.23
N GLN A 115 2.62 21.23 4.34
CA GLN A 115 1.27 20.75 4.63
C GLN A 115 0.88 21.15 6.05
N ASP A 116 -0.29 21.77 6.17
CA ASP A 116 -0.91 22.05 7.46
C ASP A 116 -1.04 20.74 8.25
N ASN A 117 -0.66 20.78 9.53
CA ASN A 117 -0.62 19.62 10.42
C ASN A 117 0.26 18.44 9.97
N GLY A 118 1.12 18.59 8.95
CA GLY A 118 2.04 17.51 8.52
C GLY A 118 3.02 17.06 9.62
N ASN A 119 3.27 17.93 10.61
CA ASN A 119 4.11 17.65 11.78
C ASN A 119 3.29 17.37 13.06
N ALA A 120 1.98 17.11 12.94
CA ALA A 120 1.16 16.80 14.10
C ALA A 120 1.74 15.60 14.87
N LEU A 121 1.66 15.69 16.20
CA LEU A 121 2.22 14.70 17.11
C LEU A 121 1.35 13.44 17.14
N ASP A 122 0.03 13.58 17.03
CA ASP A 122 -0.85 12.45 16.75
C ASP A 122 -0.83 12.20 15.25
N LEU A 123 -0.49 10.98 14.85
CA LEU A 123 -0.53 10.57 13.46
C LEU A 123 -1.96 10.70 12.91
N ARG A 124 -3.00 10.51 13.73
CA ARG A 124 -4.41 10.65 13.30
C ARG A 124 -4.77 12.07 12.86
N ASP A 125 -4.05 13.07 13.35
CA ASP A 125 -4.30 14.48 13.03
C ASP A 125 -3.57 14.91 11.75
N ARG A 126 -2.79 14.02 11.13
CA ARG A 126 -2.08 14.32 9.88
C ARG A 126 -3.01 14.15 8.68
N PRO A 127 -2.96 15.06 7.69
CA PRO A 127 -3.92 15.10 6.59
C PRO A 127 -3.88 13.87 5.68
N ASP A 128 -2.77 13.13 5.68
CA ASP A 128 -2.52 11.98 4.82
C ASP A 128 -2.30 10.68 5.60
N ALA A 129 -2.67 10.67 6.89
CA ALA A 129 -2.55 9.49 7.71
C ALA A 129 -3.70 8.52 7.46
N ALA A 130 -3.35 7.39 6.87
CA ALA A 130 -4.23 6.26 6.71
C ALA A 130 -3.69 5.05 7.47
N PHE A 131 -4.61 4.22 7.95
CA PHE A 131 -4.30 3.05 8.76
C PHE A 131 -5.16 1.86 8.33
N LEU A 132 -4.57 0.67 8.47
CA LEU A 132 -5.22 -0.58 8.16
C LEU A 132 -5.00 -1.56 9.31
N THR A 133 -6.06 -2.20 9.78
CA THR A 133 -5.98 -3.31 10.74
C THR A 133 -6.02 -4.64 9.99
N ILE A 134 -4.93 -5.39 10.04
CA ILE A 134 -4.85 -6.78 9.60
C ILE A 134 -5.35 -7.68 10.75
N PRO A 135 -6.28 -8.61 10.49
CA PRO A 135 -6.77 -9.57 11.46
C PRO A 135 -5.67 -10.40 12.12
N ALA A 136 -6.01 -10.95 13.28
CA ALA A 136 -5.13 -11.82 14.04
C ALA A 136 -4.83 -13.12 13.26
N GLN A 137 -3.65 -13.70 13.47
CA GLN A 137 -3.22 -14.90 12.75
C GLN A 137 -4.19 -16.09 12.95
N ASP A 138 -4.72 -16.25 14.16
CA ASP A 138 -5.61 -17.35 14.52
C ASP A 138 -6.96 -17.35 13.79
N THR A 139 -7.43 -16.16 13.36
CA THR A 139 -8.63 -16.03 12.53
C THR A 139 -8.43 -16.60 11.13
N GLY A 140 -7.19 -16.55 10.60
CA GLY A 140 -6.88 -16.90 9.23
C GLY A 140 -7.43 -15.93 8.18
N ASP A 141 -8.06 -14.83 8.61
CA ASP A 141 -8.69 -13.84 7.73
C ASP A 141 -7.65 -12.96 7.02
N GLU A 142 -8.06 -12.41 5.87
CA GLU A 142 -7.26 -11.50 5.06
C GLU A 142 -8.00 -10.18 4.82
N VAL A 143 -7.22 -9.12 4.59
CA VAL A 143 -7.74 -7.81 4.19
C VAL A 143 -7.46 -7.60 2.72
N VAL A 144 -8.41 -6.98 2.01
CA VAL A 144 -8.29 -6.65 0.59
C VAL A 144 -8.31 -5.15 0.42
N VAL A 145 -7.24 -4.61 -0.14
CA VAL A 145 -7.16 -3.22 -0.60
C VAL A 145 -7.40 -3.20 -2.10
N LYS A 146 -8.29 -2.34 -2.57
CA LYS A 146 -8.73 -2.28 -3.96
C LYS A 146 -8.23 -1.02 -4.65
N HIS A 147 -7.67 -1.19 -5.85
CA HIS A 147 -7.28 -0.08 -6.72
C HIS A 147 -7.97 -0.21 -8.08
N THR A 148 -8.79 0.77 -8.43
CA THR A 148 -9.56 0.77 -9.68
C THR A 148 -8.97 1.74 -10.70
N LEU A 149 -9.07 1.39 -11.99
CA LEU A 149 -8.66 2.25 -13.11
C LEU A 149 -9.78 2.36 -14.13
N THR A 150 -10.06 3.58 -14.57
CA THR A 150 -10.93 3.88 -15.72
C THR A 150 -10.13 3.83 -17.03
N SER A 151 -10.83 3.82 -18.17
CA SER A 151 -10.19 3.82 -19.50
C SER A 151 -9.36 5.09 -19.74
N GLU A 152 -9.92 6.26 -19.40
CA GLU A 152 -9.22 7.54 -19.48
C GLU A 152 -7.95 7.51 -18.61
N ARG A 153 -8.08 7.03 -17.37
CA ARG A 153 -6.94 7.01 -16.45
C ARG A 153 -5.86 6.05 -16.91
N LEU A 154 -6.20 4.89 -17.46
CA LEU A 154 -5.22 3.90 -17.93
C LEU A 154 -4.20 4.51 -18.90
N PHE A 155 -4.63 5.42 -19.77
CA PHE A 155 -3.76 6.05 -20.77
C PHE A 155 -3.22 7.43 -20.39
N ALA A 156 -3.73 8.06 -19.33
CA ALA A 156 -3.34 9.41 -18.91
C ALA A 156 -1.82 9.63 -18.76
N TYR A 157 -1.07 8.58 -18.39
CA TYR A 157 0.38 8.62 -18.20
C TYR A 157 1.14 7.58 -19.04
N ALA A 158 0.53 7.10 -20.12
CA ALA A 158 1.05 5.97 -20.90
C ALA A 158 2.15 6.34 -21.92
N ASP A 159 2.90 7.43 -21.70
CA ASP A 159 4.03 7.86 -22.54
C ASP A 159 3.69 7.94 -24.06
N GLY A 160 2.49 8.45 -24.40
CA GLY A 160 2.02 8.60 -25.79
C GLY A 160 1.32 7.37 -26.37
N ARG A 161 1.21 6.27 -25.60
CA ARG A 161 0.40 5.12 -25.98
C ARG A 161 -1.09 5.39 -25.80
N ASN A 162 -1.88 4.78 -26.66
CA ASN A 162 -3.33 4.86 -26.65
C ASN A 162 -3.97 3.49 -26.92
N VAL A 163 -5.30 3.45 -27.02
CA VAL A 163 -6.06 2.20 -27.24
C VAL A 163 -5.72 1.52 -28.57
N ASP A 164 -5.40 2.28 -29.61
CA ASP A 164 -5.10 1.74 -30.95
C ASP A 164 -3.72 1.07 -31.02
N ASP A 165 -2.87 1.32 -30.02
CA ASP A 165 -1.62 0.57 -29.86
C ASP A 165 -1.86 -0.86 -29.36
N LEU A 166 -3.03 -1.19 -28.80
CA LEU A 166 -3.30 -2.51 -28.21
C LEU A 166 -3.81 -3.50 -29.25
N LEU A 167 -3.36 -4.75 -29.16
CA LEU A 167 -3.80 -5.83 -30.04
C LEU A 167 -4.55 -6.90 -29.25
N VAL A 168 -5.61 -7.43 -29.85
CA VAL A 168 -6.36 -8.57 -29.29
C VAL A 168 -5.41 -9.76 -29.11
N GLY A 169 -5.51 -10.43 -27.96
CA GLY A 169 -4.65 -11.55 -27.60
C GLY A 169 -3.36 -11.15 -26.89
N GLU A 170 -3.03 -9.86 -26.82
CA GLU A 170 -1.92 -9.39 -25.98
C GLU A 170 -2.19 -9.65 -24.50
N ARG A 171 -1.11 -9.90 -23.77
CA ARG A 171 -1.15 -10.13 -22.33
C ARG A 171 -0.23 -9.13 -21.67
N TYR A 172 -0.71 -8.50 -20.62
CA TYR A 172 0.02 -7.54 -19.83
C TYR A 172 0.14 -8.04 -18.40
N LYS A 173 1.25 -7.70 -17.74
CA LYS A 173 1.48 -8.01 -16.34
C LYS A 173 1.58 -6.74 -15.53
N ALA A 174 0.92 -6.73 -14.38
CA ALA A 174 1.15 -5.76 -13.32
C ALA A 174 1.99 -6.43 -12.23
N HIS A 175 2.88 -5.67 -11.60
CA HIS A 175 3.80 -6.18 -10.58
C HIS A 175 3.75 -5.32 -9.32
N LEU A 176 3.79 -5.97 -8.15
CA LEU A 176 4.05 -5.26 -6.89
C LEU A 176 5.44 -4.65 -6.92
N SER A 177 5.55 -3.36 -6.59
CA SER A 177 6.85 -2.73 -6.39
C SER A 177 7.31 -2.94 -4.96
N ASP A 178 8.42 -3.68 -4.77
CA ASP A 178 8.95 -4.02 -3.44
C ASP A 178 9.16 -2.79 -2.53
N GLY A 179 9.56 -1.67 -3.13
CA GLY A 179 9.75 -0.39 -2.44
C GLY A 179 8.48 0.23 -1.86
N TYR A 180 7.31 -0.27 -2.23
CA TYR A 180 5.99 0.20 -1.75
C TYR A 180 5.25 -0.86 -0.93
N VAL A 181 5.81 -2.07 -0.76
CA VAL A 181 5.24 -3.13 0.07
C VAL A 181 5.83 -3.03 1.48
N GLY A 182 5.10 -2.40 2.39
CA GLY A 182 5.46 -2.32 3.81
C GLY A 182 4.66 -1.28 4.58
N ALA A 183 5.23 -0.79 5.70
CA ALA A 183 4.59 0.20 6.55
C ALA A 183 5.59 1.21 7.13
N THR A 184 5.16 2.46 7.30
CA THR A 184 5.93 3.54 7.94
C THR A 184 5.78 3.55 9.46
N TRP A 185 4.74 2.90 9.98
CA TRP A 185 4.42 2.73 11.40
C TRP A 185 3.58 1.47 11.57
N TRP A 186 3.73 0.74 12.68
CA TRP A 186 2.88 -0.40 12.98
C TRP A 186 2.77 -0.66 14.49
N ARG A 187 1.71 -1.35 14.91
CA ARG A 187 1.43 -1.67 16.31
C ARG A 187 0.45 -2.85 16.44
N TRP A 188 0.60 -3.64 17.52
CA TRP A 188 -0.40 -4.61 17.95
C TRP A 188 -1.70 -3.96 18.42
N GLY A 189 -2.83 -4.56 18.05
CA GLY A 189 -4.18 -4.09 18.39
C GLY A 189 -4.91 -3.53 17.18
N GLY A 190 -6.25 -3.62 17.21
CA GLY A 190 -7.13 -3.14 16.16
C GLY A 190 -7.54 -1.68 16.39
N LEU A 191 -7.79 -0.96 15.29
CA LEU A 191 -8.26 0.44 15.33
C LEU A 191 -9.61 0.59 16.03
N GLU A 192 -10.47 -0.43 15.92
CA GLU A 192 -11.80 -0.47 16.53
C GLU A 192 -11.84 -1.07 17.93
N ASP A 193 -10.71 -1.61 18.41
CA ASP A 193 -10.60 -2.31 19.69
C ASP A 193 -9.59 -1.59 20.60
N GLU A 194 -8.40 -2.18 20.79
CA GLU A 194 -7.38 -1.70 21.72
C GLU A 194 -6.82 -0.31 21.37
N LEU A 195 -6.77 0.02 20.07
CA LEU A 195 -6.29 1.31 19.59
C LEU A 195 -7.43 2.33 19.44
N LYS A 196 -8.67 1.95 19.76
CA LYS A 196 -9.81 2.88 19.71
C LYS A 196 -9.58 4.03 20.68
N ASN A 197 -9.72 5.26 20.18
CA ASN A 197 -9.52 6.51 20.92
C ASN A 197 -8.08 6.72 21.48
N LYS A 198 -7.10 5.92 21.05
CA LYS A 198 -5.70 6.12 21.43
C LYS A 198 -5.03 7.13 20.51
N LYS A 199 -4.11 7.93 21.07
CA LYS A 199 -3.27 8.85 20.29
C LYS A 199 -2.07 8.10 19.73
N LEU A 200 -1.82 8.20 18.43
CA LEU A 200 -0.79 7.41 17.76
C LEU A 200 0.46 8.26 17.55
N HIS A 201 1.54 7.98 18.26
CA HIS A 201 2.77 8.76 18.16
C HIS A 201 3.59 8.33 16.93
N PRO A 202 4.19 9.27 16.16
CA PRO A 202 4.99 8.97 14.96
C PRO A 202 6.26 8.20 15.26
N SER A 203 6.82 8.36 16.47
CA SER A 203 8.02 7.62 16.88
C SER A 203 7.70 6.18 17.26
N THR A 204 8.70 5.33 17.08
CA THR A 204 8.66 3.94 17.59
C THR A 204 9.42 3.84 18.90
N LYS A 205 9.16 2.81 19.71
CA LYS A 205 9.84 2.56 20.99
C LYS A 205 11.37 2.63 20.94
N LYS A 206 12.00 2.42 19.76
CA LYS A 206 13.47 2.47 19.57
C LYS A 206 14.00 3.72 18.86
N THR A 207 13.15 4.65 18.39
CA THR A 207 13.59 5.77 17.52
C THR A 207 13.34 7.18 18.07
N ILE A 208 12.92 7.29 19.33
CA ILE A 208 12.54 8.57 19.96
C ILE A 208 13.70 9.56 20.07
N GLY A 209 14.94 9.06 20.13
CA GLY A 209 16.15 9.91 20.15
C GLY A 209 16.39 10.77 18.89
N ARG A 210 15.73 10.50 17.74
CA ARG A 210 15.88 11.35 16.53
C ARG A 210 15.00 12.60 16.52
N TRP A 211 13.97 12.66 17.38
CA TRP A 211 13.02 13.78 17.43
C TRP A 211 13.13 14.59 18.74
N GLY A 212 14.21 14.40 19.50
CA GLY A 212 14.54 15.23 20.66
C GLY A 212 13.75 14.92 21.94
N GLY A 213 13.02 13.80 22.00
CA GLY A 213 12.36 13.35 23.23
C GLY A 213 13.30 12.50 24.09
N GLU A 214 13.33 12.74 25.39
CA GLU A 214 13.98 11.83 26.34
C GLU A 214 13.13 10.56 26.52
N GLU A 215 13.78 9.44 26.83
CA GLU A 215 13.10 8.18 27.20
C GLU A 215 12.20 8.37 28.43
N SER A 216 12.51 9.37 29.28
CA SER A 216 11.73 9.79 30.44
C SER A 216 10.34 10.34 30.09
N ASP A 217 10.13 10.79 28.84
CA ASP A 217 8.86 11.33 28.37
C ASP A 217 7.91 10.26 27.83
N ILE A 218 8.42 9.07 27.48
CA ILE A 218 7.61 7.93 27.00
C ILE A 218 6.61 7.52 28.07
N GLY A 219 7.10 7.23 29.28
CA GLY A 219 6.25 6.79 30.38
C GLY A 219 5.21 7.85 30.77
N LYS A 220 5.54 9.14 30.61
CA LYS A 220 4.58 10.24 30.83
C LYS A 220 3.52 10.30 29.72
N LEU A 221 3.91 10.10 28.47
CA LEU A 221 3.01 10.12 27.32
C LEU A 221 2.11 8.88 27.28
N GLU A 222 2.64 7.69 27.58
CA GLU A 222 1.84 6.47 27.70
C GLU A 222 0.78 6.59 28.81
N LYS A 223 1.13 7.19 29.95
CA LYS A 223 0.16 7.54 31.01
C LYS A 223 -0.93 8.52 30.55
N LYS A 224 -0.63 9.35 29.55
CA LYS A 224 -1.58 10.26 28.89
C LYS A 224 -2.35 9.61 27.73
N GLY A 225 -2.21 8.29 27.54
CA GLY A 225 -2.93 7.52 26.52
C GLY A 225 -2.28 7.49 25.13
N TRP A 226 -1.02 7.93 25.00
CA TRP A 226 -0.27 7.81 23.76
C TRP A 226 0.24 6.39 23.53
N VAL A 227 0.24 5.98 22.27
CA VAL A 227 0.72 4.68 21.81
C VAL A 227 1.85 4.88 20.80
N PHE A 228 2.97 4.22 21.06
CA PHE A 228 4.14 4.25 20.19
C PHE A 228 4.18 3.04 19.28
N GLY A 229 4.65 3.25 18.05
CA GLY A 229 4.85 2.17 17.10
C GLY A 229 5.92 1.19 17.57
N GLU A 230 5.83 -0.04 17.08
CA GLU A 230 6.88 -1.04 17.26
C GLU A 230 8.04 -0.80 16.27
N ASN A 231 9.14 -1.54 16.41
CA ASN A 231 10.26 -1.40 15.49
C ASN A 231 9.86 -1.89 14.09
N ARG A 232 9.94 -1.02 13.08
CA ARG A 232 9.60 -1.36 11.68
C ARG A 232 10.32 -2.58 11.13
N ALA A 233 11.56 -2.84 11.56
CA ALA A 233 12.32 -4.00 11.10
C ALA A 233 11.71 -5.33 11.57
N GLN A 234 10.91 -5.30 12.64
CA GLN A 234 10.32 -6.49 13.24
C GLN A 234 9.01 -6.94 12.59
N LEU A 235 8.44 -6.13 11.68
CA LEU A 235 7.31 -6.51 10.85
C LEU A 235 7.83 -6.79 9.44
N VAL A 236 7.78 -8.05 9.05
CA VAL A 236 8.26 -8.50 7.74
C VAL A 236 7.08 -8.60 6.78
N PHE A 237 7.30 -8.17 5.54
CA PHE A 237 6.33 -8.31 4.46
C PHE A 237 6.93 -9.24 3.41
N GLU A 238 6.25 -10.36 3.17
CA GLU A 238 6.61 -11.36 2.19
C GLU A 238 5.57 -11.38 1.09
N VAL A 239 6.02 -11.35 -0.16
CA VAL A 239 5.13 -11.53 -1.30
C VAL A 239 4.94 -13.03 -1.48
N GLU A 240 3.68 -13.47 -1.57
CA GLU A 240 3.35 -14.87 -1.80
C GLU A 240 4.00 -15.37 -3.10
N GLU A 241 4.47 -16.62 -3.13
CA GLU A 241 5.10 -17.20 -4.31
C GLU A 241 4.13 -17.14 -5.50
N GLY A 242 4.57 -16.51 -6.60
CA GLY A 242 3.70 -16.24 -7.77
C GLY A 242 2.65 -15.13 -7.55
N GLY A 243 2.42 -14.68 -6.32
CA GLY A 243 1.46 -13.63 -5.96
C GLY A 243 1.98 -12.19 -6.14
N GLY A 244 3.21 -12.01 -6.61
CA GLY A 244 3.79 -10.68 -6.86
C GLY A 244 3.32 -9.99 -8.14
N SER A 245 2.54 -10.70 -8.96
CA SER A 245 2.06 -10.19 -10.24
C SER A 245 0.71 -10.77 -10.62
N CYS A 246 -0.06 -10.03 -11.42
CA CYS A 246 -1.25 -10.55 -12.09
C CYS A 246 -1.17 -10.29 -13.59
N GLU A 247 -1.86 -11.13 -14.37
CA GLU A 247 -1.92 -11.04 -15.83
C GLU A 247 -3.29 -10.54 -16.29
N ILE A 248 -3.29 -9.71 -17.32
CA ILE A 248 -4.45 -9.09 -17.93
C ILE A 248 -4.39 -9.33 -19.44
N GLY A 249 -5.40 -9.96 -20.01
CA GLY A 249 -5.53 -10.18 -21.45
C GLY A 249 -6.32 -9.06 -22.15
N ILE A 250 -5.93 -8.70 -23.36
CA ILE A 250 -6.72 -7.82 -24.23
C ILE A 250 -7.66 -8.67 -25.08
N ILE A 251 -8.95 -8.38 -25.01
CA ILE A 251 -10.02 -9.03 -25.79
C ILE A 251 -10.78 -7.98 -26.63
N GLU A 252 -11.61 -8.44 -27.56
CA GLU A 252 -12.46 -7.54 -28.37
C GLU A 252 -13.49 -6.79 -27.52
#